data_AF-A0A7Y2CK30-F1
#
_entry.id   AF-A0A7Y2CK30-F1
#
_cell.length_a   1.000
_cell.length_b   1.000
_cell.length_c   1.000
_cell.angle_alpha   90.00
_cell.angle_beta   90.00
_cell.angle_gamma   90.00
#
_symmetry.space_group_name_H-M   'P 1'
#
loop_
_entity.id
_entity.type
_entity.pdbx_description
1 polymer ?
#
loop_
_entity_poly.entity_id
_entity_poly.type
_entity_poly.pdbx_seq_one_letter_code
_entity_poly.pdbx_strand_id
1 'polypeptide(L)'
;MRKFIALAIAVATLSVATDSFAHCQVPCGIYDDPARITGMREDASTITKAINNITELAGKADAQSVNQAVRWVTTKEAHASNIISVVSEYFLAQKLKPVAAGEEGHDAYLARLADHHAVMRAAMATKQKASLEAASALDAAIEKLAAHYHKAH
;
A
#
# COMPACT_ATOMS: atom_id res chain seq x y z
N MET A 1 -12.81 -53.21 31.45
CA MET A 1 -11.43 -53.08 31.96
C MET A 1 -10.52 -52.71 30.81
N ARG A 2 -9.65 -51.70 31.01
CA ARG A 2 -8.53 -51.23 30.15
C ARG A 2 -8.92 -50.65 28.77
N LYS A 3 -9.09 -49.34 28.55
CA LYS A 3 -8.18 -48.16 28.63
C LYS A 3 -7.17 -48.04 27.46
N PHE A 4 -7.21 -46.86 26.80
CA PHE A 4 -6.10 -46.08 26.21
C PHE A 4 -5.63 -46.49 24.78
N ILE A 5 -5.36 -45.63 23.78
CA ILE A 5 -5.03 -44.19 23.71
C ILE A 5 -5.50 -43.61 22.36
N ALA A 6 -6.17 -42.45 22.38
CA ALA A 6 -6.35 -41.59 21.22
C ALA A 6 -5.09 -40.72 21.05
N LEU A 7 -4.41 -40.80 19.90
CA LEU A 7 -3.26 -39.95 19.59
C LEU A 7 -3.76 -38.74 18.79
N ALA A 8 -4.08 -37.66 19.50
CA ALA A 8 -4.29 -36.34 18.90
C ALA A 8 -2.92 -35.69 18.70
N ILE A 9 -2.44 -35.61 17.46
CA ILE A 9 -1.27 -34.79 17.10
C ILE A 9 -1.77 -33.36 16.98
N ALA A 10 -1.60 -32.58 18.05
CA ALA A 10 -1.77 -31.13 18.00
C ALA A 10 -0.54 -30.54 17.29
N VAL A 11 -0.66 -30.26 15.99
CA VAL A 11 0.29 -29.40 15.29
C VAL A 11 0.02 -27.97 15.74
N ALA A 12 0.79 -27.50 16.72
CA ALA A 12 0.83 -26.08 17.05
C ALA A 12 1.60 -25.36 15.95
N THR A 13 0.91 -24.90 14.91
CA THR A 13 1.45 -23.88 14.01
C THR A 13 1.61 -22.60 14.81
N LEU A 14 2.84 -22.32 15.24
CA LEU A 14 3.20 -21.04 15.80
C LEU A 14 3.24 -20.04 14.63
N SER A 15 2.09 -19.46 14.30
CA SER A 15 2.00 -18.30 13.44
C SER A 15 2.65 -17.15 14.20
N VAL A 16 3.95 -16.92 13.96
CA VAL A 16 4.56 -15.64 14.30
C VAL A 16 3.87 -14.62 13.41
N ALA A 17 2.87 -13.93 13.95
CA ALA A 17 2.44 -12.67 13.39
C ALA A 17 3.68 -11.77 13.42
N THR A 18 4.34 -11.61 12.28
CA THR A 18 5.16 -10.43 12.06
C THR A 18 4.17 -9.29 12.07
N ASP A 19 3.93 -8.70 13.24
CA ASP A 19 3.38 -7.36 13.34
C ASP A 19 4.31 -6.50 12.49
N SER A 20 3.90 -6.23 11.26
CA SER A 20 4.51 -5.25 10.40
C SER A 20 4.22 -3.92 11.07
N PHE A 21 5.04 -3.58 12.06
CA PHE A 21 4.98 -2.34 12.83
C PHE A 21 4.68 -1.21 11.84
N ALA A 22 3.45 -0.71 11.91
CA ALA A 22 3.15 0.64 11.47
C ALA A 22 4.15 1.50 12.25
N HIS A 23 5.05 2.14 11.51
CA HIS A 23 6.27 2.71 12.08
C HIS A 23 5.93 3.64 13.24
N CYS A 24 6.58 3.44 14.38
CA CYS A 24 6.20 3.96 15.69
C CYS A 24 6.21 5.51 15.82
N GLN A 25 6.55 6.25 14.75
CA GLN A 25 6.82 7.70 14.74
C GLN A 25 7.88 8.15 15.77
N VAL A 26 8.54 7.19 16.42
CA VAL A 26 9.70 7.37 17.28
C VAL A 26 10.94 7.40 16.37
N PRO A 27 11.95 8.25 16.65
CA PRO A 27 13.20 8.29 15.89
C PRO A 27 14.07 7.05 16.21
N CYS A 28 13.59 5.86 15.86
CA CYS A 28 14.27 4.59 16.11
C CYS A 28 15.36 4.27 15.07
N GLY A 29 15.37 4.97 13.93
CA GLY A 29 16.36 4.77 12.86
C GLY A 29 16.19 3.47 12.06
N ILE A 30 15.10 2.74 12.27
CA ILE A 30 14.83 1.46 11.60
C ILE A 30 14.02 1.73 10.34
N TYR A 31 14.64 1.54 9.18
CA TYR A 31 14.06 1.82 7.88
C TYR A 31 14.24 0.62 6.94
N ASP A 32 13.17 0.27 6.23
CA ASP A 32 13.17 -0.72 5.15
C ASP A 32 12.39 -0.16 3.96
N ASP A 33 13.04 0.75 3.24
CA ASP A 33 12.44 1.41 2.08
C ASP A 33 12.01 0.40 1.00
N PRO A 34 12.82 -0.63 0.64
CA PRO A 34 12.41 -1.66 -0.31
C PRO A 34 11.13 -2.39 0.10
N ALA A 35 10.99 -2.79 1.37
CA ALA A 35 9.78 -3.47 1.83
C ALA A 35 8.54 -2.55 1.72
N ARG A 36 8.67 -1.26 2.01
CA ARG A 36 7.56 -0.30 1.87
C ARG A 36 7.17 -0.05 0.41
N ILE A 37 8.15 0.03 -0.50
CA ILE A 37 7.86 0.11 -1.94
C ILE A 37 7.16 -1.18 -2.41
N THR A 38 7.65 -2.36 -2.03
CA THR A 38 7.03 -3.64 -2.40
C THR A 38 5.58 -3.72 -1.90
N GLY A 39 5.32 -3.33 -0.64
CA GLY A 39 3.96 -3.29 -0.11
C GLY A 39 3.04 -2.34 -0.91
N MET A 40 3.51 -1.16 -1.31
CA MET A 40 2.72 -0.26 -2.16
C MET A 40 2.42 -0.86 -3.55
N ARG A 41 3.35 -1.63 -4.13
CA ARG A 41 3.12 -2.35 -5.40
C ARG A 41 2.06 -3.45 -5.23
N GLU A 42 2.09 -4.18 -4.13
CA GLU A 42 1.08 -5.19 -3.80
C GLU A 42 -0.31 -4.57 -3.60
N ASP A 43 -0.38 -3.42 -2.91
CA ASP A 43 -1.61 -2.64 -2.76
C ASP A 43 -2.14 -2.15 -4.12
N ALA A 44 -1.28 -1.62 -4.99
CA ALA A 44 -1.65 -1.15 -6.32
C ALA A 44 -2.19 -2.30 -7.21
N SER A 45 -1.54 -3.46 -7.18
CA SER A 45 -2.03 -4.68 -7.84
C SER A 45 -3.42 -5.10 -7.32
N THR A 46 -3.63 -5.03 -6.01
CA THR A 46 -4.93 -5.34 -5.39
C THR A 46 -6.01 -4.33 -5.81
N ILE A 47 -5.67 -3.04 -5.90
CA ILE A 47 -6.55 -1.99 -6.43
C ILE A 47 -6.96 -2.31 -7.87
N THR A 48 -6.00 -2.64 -8.75
CA THR A 48 -6.27 -3.01 -10.15
C THR A 48 -7.21 -4.21 -10.24
N LYS A 49 -6.97 -5.25 -9.44
CA LYS A 49 -7.85 -6.43 -9.36
C LYS A 49 -9.27 -6.05 -8.90
N ALA A 50 -9.39 -5.21 -7.88
CA ALA A 50 -10.68 -4.76 -7.38
C ALA A 50 -11.45 -3.95 -8.44
N ILE A 51 -10.77 -3.07 -9.19
CA ILE A 51 -11.37 -2.30 -10.29
C ILE A 51 -11.93 -3.21 -11.38
N ASN A 52 -11.18 -4.24 -11.79
CA ASN A 52 -11.67 -5.22 -12.77
C ASN A 52 -12.92 -5.95 -12.27
N ASN A 53 -12.90 -6.43 -11.02
CA ASN A 53 -14.06 -7.13 -10.44
C ASN A 53 -15.29 -6.22 -10.30
N ILE A 54 -15.11 -4.95 -9.91
CA ILE A 54 -16.21 -3.97 -9.87
C ILE A 54 -16.81 -3.80 -11.27
N THR A 55 -15.95 -3.73 -12.29
CA THR A 55 -16.38 -3.57 -13.69
C THR A 55 -17.16 -4.79 -14.18
N GLU A 56 -16.72 -6.01 -13.86
CA GLU A 56 -17.41 -7.27 -14.21
C GLU A 56 -18.76 -7.45 -13.49
N LEU A 57 -18.92 -6.82 -12.32
CA LEU A 57 -20.16 -6.85 -11.54
C LEU A 57 -21.11 -5.70 -11.92
N ALA A 58 -20.66 -4.71 -12.69
CA ALA A 58 -21.46 -3.57 -13.07
C ALA A 58 -22.71 -4.01 -13.87
N GLY A 59 -23.87 -3.47 -13.49
CA GLY A 59 -25.16 -3.79 -14.12
C GLY A 59 -25.83 -5.08 -13.61
N LYS A 60 -25.17 -5.88 -12.75
CA LYS A 60 -25.80 -7.01 -12.07
C LYS A 60 -26.55 -6.53 -10.83
N ALA A 61 -27.80 -6.95 -10.68
CA ALA A 61 -28.68 -6.52 -9.59
C ALA A 61 -29.00 -7.61 -8.56
N ASP A 62 -28.48 -8.83 -8.73
CA ASP A 62 -28.68 -9.88 -7.74
C ASP A 62 -27.92 -9.56 -6.44
N ALA A 63 -28.48 -10.01 -5.32
CA ALA A 63 -27.96 -9.68 -3.99
C ALA A 63 -26.49 -10.10 -3.78
N GLN A 64 -26.06 -11.19 -4.43
CA GLN A 64 -24.69 -11.67 -4.31
C GLN A 64 -23.72 -10.74 -5.05
N SER A 65 -24.06 -10.34 -6.28
CA SER A 65 -23.26 -9.39 -7.06
C SER A 65 -23.13 -8.04 -6.35
N VAL A 66 -24.21 -7.53 -5.75
CA VAL A 66 -24.17 -6.29 -4.96
C VAL A 66 -23.23 -6.43 -3.76
N ASN A 67 -23.33 -7.52 -3.00
CA ASN A 67 -22.44 -7.77 -1.87
C ASN A 67 -20.97 -7.86 -2.29
N GLN A 68 -20.67 -8.51 -3.42
CA GLN A 68 -19.28 -8.58 -3.92
C GLN A 68 -18.78 -7.23 -4.41
N ALA A 69 -19.61 -6.44 -5.09
CA ALA A 69 -19.22 -5.10 -5.54
C ALA A 69 -18.86 -4.20 -4.34
N VAL A 70 -19.67 -4.23 -3.27
CA VAL A 70 -19.38 -3.49 -2.04
C VAL A 70 -18.05 -3.94 -1.42
N ARG A 71 -17.79 -5.25 -1.35
CA ARG A 71 -16.50 -5.76 -0.84
C ARG A 71 -15.32 -5.23 -1.65
N TRP A 72 -15.40 -5.29 -2.97
CA TRP A 72 -14.31 -4.80 -3.83
C TRP A 72 -14.11 -3.29 -3.73
N VAL A 73 -15.18 -2.50 -3.59
CA VAL A 73 -15.07 -1.06 -3.32
C VAL A 73 -14.35 -0.83 -1.99
N THR A 74 -14.80 -1.46 -0.90
CA THR A 74 -14.17 -1.32 0.42
C THR A 74 -12.71 -1.75 0.42
N THR A 75 -12.37 -2.87 -0.21
CA THR A 75 -10.99 -3.34 -0.36
C THR A 75 -10.15 -2.32 -1.12
N LYS A 76 -10.60 -1.86 -2.30
CA LYS A 76 -9.91 -0.84 -3.09
C LYS A 76 -9.62 0.42 -2.27
N GLU A 77 -10.61 0.89 -1.51
CA GLU A 77 -10.45 2.10 -0.70
C GLU A 77 -9.47 1.93 0.46
N ALA A 78 -9.45 0.75 1.10
CA ALA A 78 -8.51 0.44 2.16
C ALA A 78 -7.06 0.43 1.65
N HIS A 79 -6.78 -0.28 0.55
CA HIS A 79 -5.44 -0.32 -0.05
C HIS A 79 -4.98 1.06 -0.54
N ALA A 80 -5.86 1.84 -1.17
CA ALA A 80 -5.52 3.21 -1.57
C ALA A 80 -5.19 4.11 -0.37
N SER A 81 -5.90 3.93 0.75
CA SER A 81 -5.62 4.66 2.00
C SER A 81 -4.30 4.24 2.62
N ASN A 82 -3.97 2.95 2.59
CA ASN A 82 -2.69 2.44 3.08
C ASN A 82 -1.50 3.05 2.32
N ILE A 83 -1.58 3.12 0.99
CA ILE A 83 -0.55 3.80 0.17
C ILE A 83 -0.38 5.25 0.62
N ILE A 84 -1.47 6.00 0.81
CA ILE A 84 -1.42 7.40 1.25
C ILE A 84 -0.75 7.50 2.64
N SER A 85 -1.10 6.62 3.59
CA SER A 85 -0.46 6.57 4.91
C SER A 85 1.03 6.25 4.81
N VAL A 86 1.43 5.22 4.06
CA VAL A 86 2.86 4.89 3.87
C VAL A 86 3.63 6.08 3.27
N VAL A 87 3.10 6.72 2.24
CA VAL A 87 3.78 7.87 1.62
C VAL A 87 3.87 9.05 2.59
N SER A 88 2.78 9.40 3.27
CA SER A 88 2.75 10.58 4.15
C SER A 88 3.52 10.38 5.45
N GLU A 89 3.37 9.23 6.09
CA GLU A 89 3.91 8.96 7.41
C GLU A 89 5.35 8.45 7.37
N TYR A 90 5.68 7.57 6.43
CA TYR A 90 7.01 6.98 6.34
C TYR A 90 7.92 7.78 5.41
N PHE A 91 7.54 7.92 4.15
CA PHE A 91 8.44 8.54 3.17
C PHE A 91 8.53 10.06 3.33
N LEU A 92 7.40 10.73 3.53
CA LEU A 92 7.37 12.19 3.59
C LEU A 92 7.78 12.71 4.97
N ALA A 93 7.15 12.25 6.06
CA ALA A 93 7.41 12.78 7.40
C ALA A 93 8.74 12.30 8.00
N GLN A 94 9.17 11.05 7.75
CA GLN A 94 10.38 10.49 8.37
C GLN A 94 11.60 10.52 7.45
N LYS A 95 11.44 10.32 6.13
CA LYS A 95 12.58 10.12 5.21
C LYS A 95 12.96 11.36 4.41
N LEU A 96 12.01 12.21 4.02
CA LEU A 96 12.29 13.38 3.21
C LEU A 96 12.81 14.52 4.09
N LYS A 97 14.10 14.82 3.98
CA LYS A 97 14.72 15.96 4.68
C LYS A 97 14.37 17.28 3.99
N PRO A 98 13.85 18.28 4.71
CA PRO A 98 13.68 19.63 4.17
C PRO A 98 15.02 20.25 3.78
N VAL A 99 15.00 21.03 2.71
CA VAL A 99 16.14 21.86 2.26
C VAL A 99 15.63 23.29 2.12
N ALA A 100 16.29 24.27 2.73
CA ALA A 100 15.79 25.64 2.74
C ALA A 100 15.91 26.29 1.35
N ALA A 101 15.08 27.31 1.10
CA ALA A 101 15.15 28.05 -0.15
C ALA A 101 16.54 28.74 -0.27
N GLY A 102 17.18 28.58 -1.43
CA GLY A 102 18.52 29.12 -1.69
C GLY A 102 19.67 28.20 -1.26
N GLU A 103 19.39 27.08 -0.57
CA GLU A 103 20.39 26.06 -0.29
C GLU A 103 20.58 25.10 -1.49
N GLU A 104 21.79 24.56 -1.61
CA GLU A 104 22.09 23.53 -2.60
C GLU A 104 21.16 22.32 -2.41
N GLY A 105 20.55 21.85 -3.51
CA GLY A 105 19.63 20.71 -3.49
C GLY A 105 18.17 21.04 -3.22
N HIS A 106 17.79 22.32 -3.07
CA HIS A 106 16.39 22.72 -2.88
C HIS A 106 15.47 22.25 -4.02
N ASP A 107 15.90 22.40 -5.28
CA ASP A 107 15.12 21.96 -6.44
C ASP A 107 14.93 20.44 -6.47
N ALA A 108 15.96 19.67 -6.08
CA ALA A 108 15.87 18.23 -5.96
C ALA A 108 14.91 17.82 -4.82
N TYR A 109 14.93 18.54 -3.70
CA TYR A 109 13.94 18.36 -2.62
C TYR A 109 12.51 18.61 -3.12
N LEU A 110 12.26 19.69 -3.85
CA LEU A 110 10.94 20.01 -4.42
C LEU A 110 10.48 18.96 -5.44
N ALA A 111 11.38 18.47 -6.30
CA ALA A 111 11.07 17.40 -7.24
C ALA A 111 10.67 16.11 -6.52
N ARG A 112 11.41 15.73 -5.46
CA ARG A 112 11.05 14.58 -4.61
C ARG A 112 9.71 14.79 -3.92
N LEU A 113 9.47 15.96 -3.34
CA LEU A 113 8.20 16.31 -2.71
C LEU A 113 7.02 16.15 -3.68
N ALA A 114 7.18 16.62 -4.92
CA ALA A 114 6.18 16.47 -5.97
C ALA A 114 5.90 15.00 -6.31
N ASP A 115 6.93 14.15 -6.35
CA ASP A 115 6.76 12.72 -6.63
C ASP A 115 6.00 11.98 -5.53
N HIS A 116 6.21 12.33 -4.25
CA HIS A 116 5.40 11.80 -3.14
C HIS A 116 3.93 12.21 -3.30
N HIS A 117 3.69 13.50 -3.57
CA HIS A 117 2.34 14.00 -3.76
C HIS A 117 1.65 13.36 -4.96
N ALA A 118 2.37 13.07 -6.05
CA ALA A 118 1.84 12.37 -7.21
C ALA A 118 1.30 10.98 -6.85
N VAL A 119 2.02 10.20 -6.04
CA VAL A 119 1.54 8.88 -5.56
C VAL A 119 0.25 9.05 -4.75
N MET A 120 0.22 9.98 -3.78
CA MET A 120 -0.97 10.21 -2.95
C MET A 120 -2.19 10.65 -3.79
N ARG A 121 -1.99 11.49 -4.80
CA ARG A 121 -3.05 11.94 -5.71
C ARG A 121 -3.58 10.80 -6.60
N ALA A 122 -2.69 9.96 -7.12
CA ALA A 122 -3.08 8.81 -7.91
C ALA A 122 -3.84 7.77 -7.07
N ALA A 123 -3.37 7.48 -5.85
CA ALA A 123 -4.06 6.61 -4.91
C ALA A 123 -5.45 7.15 -4.52
N MET A 124 -5.57 8.46 -4.27
CA MET A 124 -6.86 9.09 -4.03
C MET A 124 -7.81 8.96 -5.25
N ALA A 125 -7.29 9.08 -6.48
CA ALA A 125 -8.09 8.91 -7.69
C ALA A 125 -8.62 7.47 -7.84
N THR A 126 -7.80 6.45 -7.54
CA THR A 126 -8.26 5.04 -7.53
C THR A 126 -9.25 4.78 -6.39
N LYS A 127 -9.12 5.46 -5.24
CA LYS A 127 -10.10 5.42 -4.16
C LYS A 127 -11.48 5.89 -4.62
N GLN A 128 -11.54 7.00 -5.36
CA GLN A 128 -12.80 7.60 -5.80
C GLN A 128 -13.44 6.93 -7.02
N LYS A 129 -12.64 6.32 -7.92
CA LYS A 129 -13.11 5.87 -9.23
C LYS A 129 -12.68 4.43 -9.53
N ALA A 130 -13.54 3.66 -10.19
CA ALA A 130 -13.17 2.37 -10.78
C ALA A 130 -12.54 2.59 -12.17
N SER A 131 -11.32 3.14 -12.23
CA SER A 131 -10.62 3.48 -13.46
C SER A 131 -9.26 2.80 -13.56
N LEU A 132 -9.06 2.00 -14.62
CA LEU A 132 -7.77 1.36 -14.89
C LEU A 132 -6.69 2.38 -15.29
N GLU A 133 -7.08 3.52 -15.86
CA GLU A 133 -6.14 4.63 -16.12
C GLU A 133 -5.60 5.19 -14.80
N ALA A 134 -6.45 5.40 -13.80
CA ALA A 134 -6.02 5.85 -12.49
C ALA A 134 -5.10 4.82 -11.81
N ALA A 135 -5.37 3.53 -11.99
CA ALA A 135 -4.52 2.45 -11.45
C ALA A 135 -3.14 2.44 -12.13
N SER A 136 -3.09 2.55 -13.47
CA SER A 136 -1.82 2.63 -14.20
C SER A 136 -1.02 3.89 -13.83
N ALA A 137 -1.69 5.02 -13.60
CA ALA A 137 -1.05 6.24 -13.13
C ALA A 137 -0.47 6.07 -11.71
N LEU A 138 -1.14 5.31 -10.85
CA LEU A 138 -0.64 4.96 -9.52
C LEU A 138 0.61 4.08 -9.61
N ASP A 139 0.61 3.04 -10.44
CA ASP A 139 1.79 2.18 -10.67
C ASP A 139 2.98 3.02 -11.15
N ALA A 140 2.78 3.87 -12.16
CA ALA A 140 3.83 4.73 -12.69
C ALA A 140 4.38 5.71 -11.63
N ALA A 141 3.51 6.28 -10.79
CA ALA A 141 3.92 7.16 -9.71
C ALA A 141 4.73 6.42 -8.64
N ILE A 142 4.34 5.19 -8.28
CA ILE A 142 5.06 4.34 -7.32
C ILE A 142 6.47 4.04 -7.85
N GLU A 143 6.61 3.66 -9.13
CA GLU A 143 7.93 3.38 -9.70
C GLU A 143 8.82 4.62 -9.76
N LYS A 144 8.24 5.78 -10.10
CA LYS A 144 8.98 7.04 -10.07
C LYS A 144 9.45 7.38 -8.64
N LEU A 145 8.59 7.18 -7.64
CA LEU A 145 8.96 7.37 -6.24
C LEU A 145 10.05 6.38 -5.82
N ALA A 146 9.95 5.11 -6.20
CA ALA A 146 10.89 4.06 -5.87
C ALA A 146 12.32 4.39 -6.34
N ALA A 147 12.48 5.07 -7.48
CA ALA A 147 13.79 5.51 -7.98
C ALA A 147 14.55 6.40 -6.98
N HIS A 148 13.86 7.12 -6.08
CA HIS A 148 14.49 7.93 -5.03
C HIS A 148 14.96 7.12 -3.82
N TYR A 149 14.57 5.84 -3.73
CA TYR A 149 14.77 4.98 -2.55
C TYR A 149 15.44 3.64 -2.89
N HIS A 150 15.78 3.40 -4.15
CA HIS A 150 16.74 2.35 -4.49
C HIS A 150 18.10 2.71 -3.90
N LYS A 151 18.63 1.85 -3.02
CA LYS A 151 20.05 1.95 -2.64
C LYS A 151 20.87 1.75 -3.91
N ALA A 152 21.77 2.69 -4.20
CA ALA A 152 22.97 2.35 -4.95
C ALA A 152 23.66 1.24 -4.15
N HIS A 153 23.68 0.03 -4.69
CA HIS A 153 24.53 -1.04 -4.21
C HIS A 153 25.97 -0.77 -4.61
#